data_AF-A0A963JXI2-F1
#
_entry.id   AF-A0A963JXI2-F1
#
_cell.length_a   1.000
_cell.length_b   1.000
_cell.length_c   1.000
_cell.angle_alpha   90.00
_cell.angle_beta   90.00
_cell.angle_gamma   90.00
#
_symmetry.space_group_name_H-M   'P 1'
#
loop_
_entity.id
_entity.type
_entity.pdbx_description
1 polymer ?
#
loop_
_entity_poly.entity_id
_entity_poly.type
_entity_poly.pdbx_seq_one_letter_code
_entity_poly.pdbx_strand_id
1 'polypeptide(L)' 'GCISVIAPDGKLVEQIPTGDPLTTNICFGGPDLRTAYITLSQSGRLVAMDWPRAGLKLNFLNG' A
#
# COMPACT_ATOMS: atom_id res chain seq x y z
N GLY A 1 12.39 -4.59 -2.59
CA GLY A 1 11.38 -4.02 -1.72
C GLY A 1 10.11 -4.82 -1.86
N CYS A 2 9.31 -4.82 -0.81
CA CYS A 2 7.99 -5.43 -0.82
C CYS A 2 7.07 -4.66 0.15
N ILE A 3 5.77 -4.84 -0.03
CA ILE A 3 4.79 -4.53 1.01
C ILE A 3 4.55 -5.83 1.80
N SER A 4 4.76 -5.80 3.11
CA SER A 4 4.43 -6.92 4.00
C SER A 4 3.06 -6.68 4.64
N VAL A 5 2.16 -7.64 4.50
CA VAL A 5 0.83 -7.60 5.11
C VAL A 5 0.90 -8.37 6.42
N ILE A 6 0.63 -7.67 7.52
CA ILE A 6 0.67 -8.23 8.88
C ILE A 6 -0.76 -8.24 9.43
N ALA A 7 -1.18 -9.38 9.98
CA ALA A 7 -2.47 -9.51 10.65
C ALA A 7 -2.46 -8.78 12.01
N PRO A 8 -3.64 -8.47 12.60
CA PRO A 8 -3.72 -7.79 13.90
C PRO A 8 -3.01 -8.52 15.05
N ASP A 9 -2.84 -9.84 14.95
CA ASP A 9 -2.11 -10.68 15.90
C ASP A 9 -0.57 -10.68 15.68
N GLY A 10 -0.08 -9.90 14.71
CA GLY A 10 1.34 -9.79 14.36
C GLY A 10 1.83 -10.82 13.35
N LYS A 11 0.99 -11.75 12.88
CA LYS A 11 1.40 -12.76 11.91
C LYS A 11 1.65 -12.15 10.53
N LEU A 12 2.78 -12.50 9.90
CA LEU A 12 3.03 -12.22 8.49
C LEU A 12 2.06 -13.04 7.62
N VAL A 13 1.19 -12.36 6.88
CA VAL A 13 0.18 -12.96 6.01
C VAL A 13 0.71 -13.11 4.59
N GLU A 14 1.35 -12.06 4.07
CA GLU A 14 1.71 -11.96 2.66
C GLU A 14 2.88 -11.00 2.47
N GLN A 15 3.72 -11.25 1.46
CA GLN A 15 4.69 -10.29 0.96
C GLN A 15 4.45 -10.06 -0.53
N ILE A 16 4.22 -8.80 -0.91
CA ILE A 16 3.90 -8.41 -2.27
C ILE A 16 5.12 -7.68 -2.83
N PRO A 17 5.91 -8.30 -3.73
CA PRO A 17 7.04 -7.65 -4.37
C PRO A 17 6.56 -6.49 -5.24
N THR A 18 7.24 -5.35 -5.14
CA THR A 18 6.86 -4.13 -5.86
C THR A 18 7.71 -3.89 -7.12
N GLY A 19 8.68 -4.76 -7.38
CA GLY A 19 9.61 -4.64 -8.51
C GLY A 19 10.70 -3.56 -8.33
N ASP A 20 10.84 -2.99 -7.11
CA ASP A 20 11.89 -2.03 -6.78
C ASP A 20 12.57 -2.44 -5.46
N PRO A 21 13.91 -2.47 -5.37
CA PRO A 21 14.61 -2.86 -4.14
C PRO A 21 14.31 -1.91 -2.98
N LEU A 22 13.99 -0.64 -3.21
CA LEU A 22 13.74 0.38 -2.19
C LEU A 22 12.30 0.92 -2.25
N THR A 23 11.37 0.13 -1.71
CA THR A 23 9.97 0.54 -1.47
C THR A 23 9.87 1.30 -0.16
N THR A 24 9.28 2.49 -0.16
CA THR A 24 9.34 3.40 1.00
C THR A 24 8.01 3.71 1.66
N ASN A 25 6.90 3.67 0.92
CA ASN A 25 5.58 3.99 1.46
C ASN A 25 4.46 3.29 0.68
N ILE A 26 3.32 3.10 1.35
CA ILE A 26 2.04 2.72 0.75
C ILE A 26 0.93 3.58 1.39
N CYS A 27 -0.01 4.05 0.57
CA CYS A 27 -1.28 4.62 1.03
C CYS A 27 -2.44 4.14 0.15
N PHE A 28 -3.66 4.39 0.60
CA PHE A 28 -4.87 3.87 -0.03
C PHE A 28 -5.82 4.99 -0.45
N GLY A 29 -6.45 4.81 -1.60
CA GLY A 29 -7.44 5.73 -2.16
C GLY A 29 -8.26 5.06 -3.26
N GLY A 30 -8.76 5.86 -4.20
CA GLY A 30 -9.61 5.38 -5.29
C GLY A 30 -10.99 4.87 -4.82
N PRO A 31 -11.76 4.23 -5.71
CA PRO A 31 -13.05 3.65 -5.39
C PRO A 31 -12.94 2.65 -4.22
N ASP A 32 -13.83 2.79 -3.24
CA ASP A 32 -13.91 1.94 -2.05
C ASP A 32 -12.60 1.83 -1.24
N LEU A 33 -11.68 2.78 -1.41
CA LEU A 33 -10.33 2.75 -0.81
C LEU A 33 -9.54 1.49 -1.21
N ARG A 34 -9.77 0.94 -2.41
CA ARG A 34 -9.15 -0.30 -2.91
C ARG A 34 -8.00 -0.07 -3.88
N THR A 35 -7.58 1.16 -4.12
CA THR A 35 -6.34 1.43 -4.88
C THR A 35 -5.19 1.67 -3.91
N ALA A 36 -4.11 0.90 -4.05
CA ALA A 36 -2.85 1.14 -3.35
C ALA A 36 -1.94 2.04 -4.19
N TYR A 37 -1.43 3.11 -3.61
CA TYR A 37 -0.40 3.97 -4.19
C TYR A 37 0.92 3.73 -3.45
N ILE A 38 1.99 3.47 -4.20
CA ILE A 38 3.26 2.99 -3.65
C ILE A 38 4.42 3.81 -4.22
N THR A 39 5.29 4.30 -3.35
CA THR A 39 6.52 5.00 -3.74
C THR A 39 7.71 4.05 -3.83
N LEU A 40 8.36 4.07 -4.99
CA LEU A 40 9.51 3.24 -5.35
C LEU A 40 10.74 4.14 -5.50
N SER A 41 11.60 4.16 -4.47
CA SER A 41 12.66 5.16 -4.36
C SER A 41 13.86 4.90 -5.25
N GLN A 42 14.20 3.64 -5.57
CA GLN A 42 15.34 3.41 -6.46
C GLN A 42 15.03 3.86 -7.89
N SER A 43 13.83 3.53 -8.38
CA SER A 43 13.37 3.94 -9.71
C SER A 43 12.75 5.34 -9.76
N GLY A 44 12.49 5.98 -8.63
CA GLY A 44 11.88 7.31 -8.55
C GLY A 44 10.43 7.34 -9.05
N ARG A 45 9.67 6.25 -8.88
CA ARG A 45 8.31 6.10 -9.41
C ARG A 45 7.26 6.07 -8.32
N LEU A 46 6.10 6.66 -8.62
CA LEU A 46 4.84 6.41 -7.94
C LEU A 46 4.03 5.45 -8.80
N VAL A 47 3.61 4.32 -8.24
CA VAL A 47 2.77 3.33 -8.92
C VAL A 47 1.43 3.18 -8.22
N ALA A 48 0.42 2.74 -8.97
CA ALA A 48 -0.90 2.42 -8.45
C ALA A 48 -1.30 1.00 -8.88
N MET A 49 -1.97 0.26 -8.00
CA MET A 49 -2.52 -1.07 -8.30
C MET A 49 -3.80 -1.33 -7.49
N ASP A 50 -4.62 -2.26 -7.98
CA ASP A 50 -5.74 -2.78 -7.21
C ASP A 50 -5.24 -3.53 -5.98
N TRP A 51 -5.93 -3.34 -4.86
CA TRP A 51 -5.60 -3.96 -3.59
C TRP A 51 -6.77 -4.79 -3.04
N PRO A 52 -6.53 -6.02 -2.58
CA PRO A 52 -7.60 -6.94 -2.18
C PRO A 52 -8.35 -6.52 -0.90
N ARG A 53 -7.80 -5.56 -0.15
CA ARG A 53 -8.32 -5.10 1.16
C ARG A 53 -8.51 -3.59 1.09
N ALA A 54 -9.64 -3.06 1.56
CA ALA A 54 -9.86 -1.62 1.58
C ALA A 54 -8.93 -0.95 2.61
N GLY A 55 -8.40 0.22 2.27
CA GLY A 55 -7.72 1.09 3.21
C GLY A 55 -8.67 1.67 4.27
N LEU A 56 -8.10 2.19 5.35
CA LEU A 56 -8.88 2.89 6.37
C LEU A 56 -9.30 4.27 5.87
N LYS A 57 -10.51 4.71 6.27
CA LYS A 57 -10.95 6.08 6.06
C LYS A 57 -9.99 7.03 6.78
N LEU A 58 -9.57 8.12 6.11
CA LEU A 58 -8.78 9.14 6.77
C LEU A 58 -9.61 9.83 7.84
N ASN A 59 -8.96 10.20 8.94
CA ASN A 59 -9.61 10.82 10.10
C ASN A 59 -10.30 12.16 9.77
N PHE A 60 -9.91 12.82 8.67
CA PHE A 60 -10.41 14.14 8.26
C PHE A 60 -10.81 14.22 6.78
N LEU A 61 -11.23 13.10 6.18
CA LEU A 61 -11.70 13.13 4.78
C LEU A 61 -13.06 13.83 4.72
N ASN A 62 -13.12 15.03 4.13
CA ASN A 62 -14.32 15.84 3.87
C ASN A 62 -15.06 16.38 5.13
N GLY A 63 -14.38 17.25 5.90
CA GLY A 63 -15.06 18.18 6.81
C GLY A 63 -15.67 19.36 6.05
#